data_AF-A0A928TA48-F1
#
_entry.id   AF-A0A928TA48-F1
#
_cell.length_a   1.000
_cell.length_b   1.000
_cell.length_c   1.000
_cell.angle_alpha   90.00
_cell.angle_beta   90.00
_cell.angle_gamma   90.00
#
_symmetry.space_group_name_H-M   'P 1'
#
loop_
_entity.id
_entity.type
_entity.pdbx_description
1 polymer ?
#
loop_
_entity_poly.entity_id
_entity_poly.type
_entity_poly.pdbx_seq_one_letter_code
_entity_poly.pdbx_strand_id
1 'polypeptide(L)'
;MKRILLILAALTPAIMHAAEPIELVSARASYQRQIKIATDPINTRYLEYLENLKKVLGGKGDVEGALAVQREIESVAGIKAVEVSGGSDKIVIWNQNNGGKGDRGSKKVTVKLLAGGREVWSKKFVKLDWDPVKQTKVEIPVPTMTSDKLRVEVTDSVNGKGGLAEVEFFRGGKNVAAGGDVTVSAFWENNPKHAGKMLTDGLPGTFWLLQDNQDGWAEIALKP
;
A
#
# COMPACT_ATOMS: atom_id res chain seq x y z
N MET A 1 25.25 25.86 50.10
CA MET A 1 24.01 26.50 49.60
C MET A 1 23.44 25.63 48.49
N LYS A 2 22.15 25.27 48.62
CA LYS A 2 21.44 24.24 47.83
C LYS A 2 21.26 24.65 46.36
N ARG A 3 21.65 23.78 45.41
CA ARG A 3 21.33 23.93 43.98
C ARG A 3 19.95 23.33 43.72
N ILE A 4 18.99 24.18 43.37
CA ILE A 4 17.64 23.80 42.96
C ILE A 4 17.70 23.36 41.49
N LEU A 5 17.42 22.08 41.24
CA LEU A 5 17.30 21.50 39.90
C LEU A 5 15.85 21.70 39.44
N LEU A 6 15.63 22.60 38.48
CA LEU A 6 14.33 22.81 37.84
C LEU A 6 14.12 21.73 36.78
N ILE A 7 13.23 20.76 37.02
CA ILE A 7 12.81 19.77 36.04
C ILE A 7 11.69 20.40 35.20
N LEU A 8 12.00 20.75 33.95
CA LEU A 8 11.02 21.23 32.98
C LEU A 8 10.32 20.00 32.37
N ALA A 9 9.11 19.69 32.85
CA ALA A 9 8.27 18.67 32.25
C ALA A 9 7.73 19.19 30.91
N ALA A 10 8.28 18.68 29.80
CA ALA A 10 7.76 18.94 28.47
C ALA A 10 6.42 18.20 28.29
N LEU A 11 5.30 18.92 28.41
CA LEU A 11 3.99 18.44 27.97
C LEU A 11 4.01 18.32 26.44
N THR A 12 4.09 17.11 25.90
CA THR A 12 3.83 16.87 24.47
C THR A 12 2.32 16.86 24.25
N PRO A 13 1.77 17.72 23.36
CA PRO A 13 0.37 17.66 23.01
C PRO A 13 0.09 16.33 22.29
N ALA A 14 -0.81 15.53 22.86
CA ALA A 14 -1.37 14.37 22.17
C ALA A 14 -2.17 14.89 20.97
N ILE A 15 -1.67 14.66 19.75
CA ILE A 15 -2.42 14.91 18.52
C ILE A 15 -3.53 13.86 18.47
N MET A 16 -4.68 14.19 19.03
CA MET A 16 -5.89 13.41 18.81
C MET A 16 -6.23 13.53 17.33
N HIS A 17 -6.05 12.44 16.59
CA HIS A 17 -6.63 12.30 15.26
C HIS A 17 -8.14 12.52 15.42
N ALA A 18 -8.66 13.59 14.82
CA ALA A 18 -10.10 13.83 14.83
C ALA A 18 -10.79 12.59 14.26
N ALA A 19 -11.69 12.00 15.05
CA ALA A 19 -12.47 10.85 14.61
C ALA A 19 -13.22 11.23 13.33
N GLU A 20 -13.22 10.31 12.35
CA GLU A 20 -13.89 10.54 11.08
C GLU A 20 -15.40 10.76 11.32
N PRO A 21 -16.05 11.75 10.66
CA PRO A 21 -17.48 11.97 10.81
C PRO A 21 -18.29 10.70 10.48
N ILE A 22 -19.24 10.35 11.35
CA ILE A 22 -20.04 9.12 11.21
C ILE A 22 -20.85 9.11 9.90
N GLU A 23 -21.22 10.29 9.41
CA GLU A 23 -21.89 10.50 8.14
C GLU A 23 -21.01 10.07 6.96
N LEU A 24 -19.70 10.36 7.03
CA LEU A 24 -18.75 10.00 5.99
C LEU A 24 -18.51 8.48 5.95
N VAL A 25 -18.39 7.86 7.12
CA VAL A 25 -18.30 6.39 7.25
C VAL A 25 -19.56 5.73 6.65
N SER A 26 -20.74 6.25 7.00
CA SER A 26 -22.02 5.73 6.50
C SER A 26 -22.19 5.92 4.99
N ALA A 27 -21.84 7.10 4.47
CA ALA A 27 -21.87 7.39 3.04
C ALA A 27 -20.96 6.46 2.24
N ARG A 28 -19.74 6.20 2.74
CA ARG A 28 -18.80 5.26 2.14
C ARG A 28 -19.36 3.84 2.12
N ALA A 29 -19.95 3.38 3.23
CA ALA A 29 -20.56 2.06 3.30
C ALA A 29 -21.71 1.88 2.29
N SER A 30 -22.55 2.91 2.14
CA SER A 30 -23.64 2.92 1.14
C SER A 30 -23.10 2.89 -0.29
N TYR A 31 -22.12 3.73 -0.61
CA TYR A 31 -21.48 3.76 -1.92
C TYR A 31 -20.87 2.41 -2.31
N GLN A 32 -20.12 1.78 -1.38
CA GLN A 32 -19.53 0.45 -1.61
C GLN A 32 -20.59 -0.62 -1.85
N ARG A 33 -21.71 -0.58 -1.11
CA ARG A 33 -22.84 -1.49 -1.32
C ARG A 33 -23.46 -1.31 -2.70
N GLN A 34 -23.62 -0.08 -3.17
CA GLN A 34 -24.17 0.22 -4.48
C GLN A 34 -23.26 -0.26 -5.61
N ILE A 35 -21.94 -0.04 -5.49
CA ILE A 35 -20.96 -0.62 -6.43
C ILE A 35 -21.15 -2.13 -6.48
N LYS A 36 -21.14 -2.81 -5.33
CA LYS A 36 -21.28 -4.26 -5.26
C LYS A 36 -22.56 -4.74 -5.96
N ILE A 37 -23.70 -4.14 -5.65
CA ILE A 37 -24.99 -4.48 -6.28
C ILE A 37 -24.95 -4.30 -7.80
N ALA A 38 -24.31 -3.23 -8.29
CA ALA A 38 -24.19 -2.96 -9.71
C ALA A 38 -23.20 -3.89 -10.42
N THR A 39 -22.08 -4.22 -9.79
CA THR A 39 -21.00 -5.00 -10.41
C THR A 39 -21.19 -6.51 -10.31
N ASP A 40 -21.90 -7.00 -9.28
CA ASP A 40 -22.07 -8.44 -9.03
C ASP A 40 -22.72 -9.18 -10.21
N PRO A 41 -23.80 -8.70 -10.85
CA PRO A 41 -24.39 -9.36 -12.00
C PRO A 41 -23.45 -9.36 -13.22
N ILE A 42 -22.68 -8.29 -13.40
CA ILE A 42 -21.72 -8.14 -14.50
C ILE A 42 -20.59 -9.16 -14.33
N ASN A 43 -20.00 -9.21 -13.14
CA ASN A 43 -18.94 -10.15 -12.80
C ASN A 43 -19.41 -11.60 -12.91
N THR A 44 -20.65 -11.88 -12.53
CA THR A 44 -21.24 -13.23 -12.64
C THR A 44 -21.31 -13.68 -14.11
N ARG A 45 -21.89 -12.85 -14.99
CA ARG A 45 -21.96 -13.17 -16.44
C ARG A 45 -20.59 -13.33 -17.07
N TYR A 46 -19.62 -12.50 -16.65
CA TYR A 46 -18.25 -12.60 -17.16
C TYR A 46 -17.58 -13.89 -16.71
N LEU A 47 -17.71 -14.29 -15.44
CA LEU A 47 -17.18 -15.56 -14.94
C LEU A 47 -17.82 -16.77 -15.65
N GLU A 48 -19.14 -16.75 -15.87
CA GLU A 48 -19.82 -17.80 -16.65
C GLU A 48 -19.28 -17.88 -18.09
N TYR A 49 -19.04 -16.73 -18.72
CA TYR A 49 -18.43 -16.67 -20.04
C TYR A 49 -17.00 -17.27 -20.04
N LEU A 50 -16.17 -16.89 -19.07
CA LEU A 50 -14.79 -17.40 -18.95
C LEU A 50 -14.77 -18.91 -18.71
N GLU A 51 -15.64 -19.44 -17.84
CA GLU A 51 -15.74 -20.89 -17.60
C GLU A 51 -16.11 -21.66 -18.88
N ASN A 52 -17.04 -21.11 -19.67
CA ASN A 52 -17.39 -21.70 -20.96
C ASN A 52 -16.24 -21.62 -21.96
N LEU A 53 -15.54 -20.49 -22.04
CA LEU A 53 -14.39 -20.30 -22.92
C LEU A 53 -13.26 -21.29 -22.59
N LYS A 54 -12.93 -21.45 -21.30
CA LYS A 54 -11.94 -22.42 -20.82
C LYS A 54 -12.29 -23.84 -21.26
N LYS A 55 -13.55 -24.26 -21.14
CA LYS A 55 -14.01 -25.59 -21.60
C LYS A 55 -13.84 -25.76 -23.11
N VAL A 56 -14.18 -24.74 -23.90
CA VAL A 56 -14.03 -24.77 -25.37
C VAL A 56 -12.56 -24.88 -25.77
N LEU A 57 -11.67 -24.11 -25.16
CA LEU A 57 -10.24 -24.16 -25.44
C LEU A 57 -9.64 -25.51 -25.05
N GLY A 58 -9.99 -26.03 -23.86
CA GLY A 58 -9.58 -27.37 -23.43
C GLY A 58 -10.06 -28.48 -24.37
N GLY A 59 -11.31 -28.41 -24.85
CA GLY A 59 -11.86 -29.37 -25.82
C GLY A 59 -11.18 -29.33 -27.20
N LYS A 60 -10.55 -28.21 -27.55
CA LYS A 60 -9.75 -28.04 -28.77
C LYS A 60 -8.29 -28.46 -28.61
N GLY A 61 -7.86 -28.84 -27.40
CA GLY A 61 -6.45 -29.11 -27.08
C GLY A 61 -5.60 -27.85 -26.88
N ASP A 62 -6.20 -26.66 -26.83
CA ASP A 62 -5.50 -25.41 -26.53
C ASP A 62 -5.31 -25.25 -25.02
N VAL A 63 -4.29 -25.92 -24.49
CA VAL A 63 -3.97 -25.96 -23.06
C VAL A 63 -3.48 -24.61 -22.55
N GLU A 64 -2.67 -23.89 -23.33
CA GLU A 64 -2.14 -22.58 -22.94
C GLU A 64 -3.26 -21.53 -22.85
N GLY A 65 -4.17 -21.51 -23.84
CA GLY A 65 -5.35 -20.65 -23.82
C GLY A 65 -6.25 -20.94 -22.63
N ALA A 66 -6.51 -22.22 -22.33
CA ALA A 66 -7.32 -22.60 -21.17
C ALA A 66 -6.69 -22.17 -19.83
N LEU A 67 -5.37 -22.24 -19.69
CA LEU A 67 -4.64 -21.78 -18.50
C LEU A 67 -4.69 -20.25 -18.36
N ALA A 68 -4.57 -19.50 -19.45
CA ALA A 68 -4.70 -18.05 -19.42
C ALA A 68 -6.10 -17.62 -18.93
N VAL A 69 -7.15 -18.30 -19.40
CA VAL A 69 -8.53 -18.07 -18.94
C VAL A 69 -8.70 -18.44 -17.47
N GLN A 70 -8.10 -19.54 -17.01
CA GLN A 70 -8.14 -19.94 -15.60
C GLN A 70 -7.55 -18.85 -14.68
N ARG A 71 -6.44 -18.22 -15.07
CA ARG A 71 -5.84 -17.12 -14.30
C ARG A 71 -6.75 -15.88 -14.22
N GLU A 72 -7.47 -15.58 -15.30
CA GLU A 72 -8.45 -14.49 -15.31
C GLU A 72 -9.65 -14.82 -14.39
N ILE A 73 -10.14 -16.07 -14.41
CA ILE A 73 -11.20 -16.53 -13.49
C ILE A 73 -10.75 -16.36 -12.05
N GLU A 74 -9.54 -16.79 -11.70
CA GLU A 74 -8.97 -16.64 -10.35
C GLU A 74 -8.83 -15.16 -9.95
N SER A 75 -8.37 -14.30 -10.86
CA SER A 75 -8.28 -12.85 -10.64
C SER A 75 -9.66 -12.24 -10.34
N VAL A 76 -10.67 -12.57 -11.13
CA VAL A 76 -12.03 -12.01 -11.00
C VAL A 76 -12.78 -12.61 -9.79
N ALA A 77 -12.62 -13.90 -9.53
CA ALA A 77 -13.19 -14.54 -8.35
C ALA A 77 -12.55 -14.00 -7.06
N GLY A 78 -11.25 -13.70 -7.08
CA GLY A 78 -10.54 -13.00 -6.01
C GLY A 78 -11.12 -11.62 -5.72
N ILE A 79 -11.62 -10.90 -6.74
CA ILE A 79 -12.34 -9.62 -6.60
C ILE A 79 -13.73 -9.83 -5.95
N LYS A 80 -14.40 -10.96 -6.20
CA LYS A 80 -15.75 -11.25 -5.67
C LYS A 80 -15.75 -11.67 -4.20
N ALA A 81 -14.65 -12.25 -3.71
CA ALA A 81 -14.45 -12.60 -2.30
C ALA A 81 -14.18 -11.37 -1.39
N VAL A 82 -14.21 -10.16 -1.94
CA VAL A 82 -14.10 -8.90 -1.20
C VAL A 82 -15.41 -8.63 -0.46
N GLU A 83 -15.64 -9.37 0.63
CA GLU A 83 -16.47 -8.86 1.70
C GLU A 83 -15.68 -7.78 2.43
N VAL A 84 -16.17 -6.54 2.37
CA VAL A 84 -15.81 -5.49 3.33
C VAL A 84 -16.41 -5.90 4.68
N SER A 85 -15.82 -6.92 5.31
CA SER A 85 -15.88 -7.05 6.77
C SER A 85 -15.12 -5.84 7.34
N GLY A 86 -15.55 -5.34 8.50
CA GLY A 86 -14.94 -4.18 9.17
C GLY A 86 -13.53 -4.49 9.69
N GLY A 87 -12.64 -4.92 8.80
CA GLY A 87 -11.35 -5.50 9.11
C GLY A 87 -10.35 -4.46 9.61
N SER A 88 -9.48 -4.93 10.49
CA SER A 88 -8.34 -4.24 11.09
C SER A 88 -7.16 -4.07 10.12
N ASP A 89 -7.39 -4.30 8.83
CA ASP A 89 -6.34 -4.26 7.81
C ASP A 89 -5.83 -2.83 7.65
N LYS A 90 -4.50 -2.71 7.55
CA LYS A 90 -3.86 -1.40 7.46
C LYS A 90 -2.55 -1.45 6.72
N ILE A 91 -2.28 -0.38 5.99
CA ILE A 91 -0.97 -0.14 5.40
C ILE A 91 -0.23 0.80 6.33
N VAL A 92 1.02 0.47 6.66
CA VAL A 92 1.91 1.34 7.43
C VAL A 92 3.05 1.76 6.52
N ILE A 93 3.25 3.06 6.37
CA ILE A 93 4.35 3.60 5.58
C ILE A 93 5.27 4.37 6.52
N TRP A 94 6.50 3.88 6.65
CA TRP A 94 7.56 4.53 7.39
C TRP A 94 8.29 5.49 6.47
N ASN A 95 8.34 6.75 6.86
CA ASN A 95 9.15 7.74 6.17
C ASN A 95 10.63 7.50 6.50
N GLN A 96 11.50 7.93 5.60
CA GLN A 96 12.93 7.97 5.86
C GLN A 96 13.35 9.37 6.30
N ASN A 97 14.31 9.43 7.21
CA ASN A 97 14.86 10.67 7.78
C ASN A 97 16.28 10.96 7.27
N ASN A 98 16.85 10.08 6.43
CA ASN A 98 18.22 10.09 5.94
C ASN A 98 19.30 10.28 7.03
N GLY A 99 18.99 9.92 8.27
CA GLY A 99 19.86 10.08 9.43
C GLY A 99 20.60 11.43 9.48
N GLY A 100 21.92 11.39 9.64
CA GLY A 100 22.76 12.57 9.85
C GLY A 100 22.80 13.60 8.71
N LYS A 101 22.27 13.28 7.52
CA LYS A 101 22.17 14.26 6.42
C LYS A 101 20.89 15.08 6.48
N GLY A 102 19.77 14.48 6.93
CA GLY A 102 18.49 15.17 7.10
C GLY A 102 17.99 15.92 5.87
N ASP A 103 18.28 15.44 4.65
CA ASP A 103 17.96 16.16 3.41
C ASP A 103 17.04 15.40 2.45
N ARG A 104 16.60 14.18 2.80
CA ARG A 104 15.75 13.33 1.98
C ARG A 104 14.53 12.84 2.77
N GLY A 105 13.41 12.70 2.08
CA GLY A 105 12.16 12.19 2.65
C GLY A 105 10.97 12.40 1.73
N SER A 106 9.83 11.82 2.09
CA SER A 106 8.57 11.98 1.37
C SER A 106 7.59 12.83 2.17
N LYS A 107 6.86 13.73 1.52
CA LYS A 107 5.80 14.55 2.13
C LYS A 107 4.41 14.04 1.78
N LYS A 108 4.24 13.49 0.58
CA LYS A 108 2.97 12.93 0.10
C LYS A 108 3.17 11.69 -0.74
N VAL A 109 2.29 10.72 -0.55
CA VAL A 109 2.21 9.52 -1.38
C VAL A 109 0.79 9.26 -1.89
N THR A 110 0.71 8.51 -2.98
CA THR A 110 -0.50 7.77 -3.37
C THR A 110 -0.27 6.29 -3.11
N VAL A 111 -1.28 5.62 -2.58
CA VAL A 111 -1.23 4.19 -2.26
C VAL A 111 -2.32 3.48 -3.05
N LYS A 112 -1.99 2.33 -3.64
CA LYS A 112 -2.91 1.50 -4.43
C LYS A 112 -2.76 0.03 -4.04
N LEU A 113 -3.87 -0.68 -3.98
CA LEU A 113 -3.87 -2.14 -3.98
C LEU A 113 -4.25 -2.63 -5.37
N LEU A 114 -3.52 -3.64 -5.85
CA LEU A 114 -3.74 -4.25 -7.15
C LEU A 114 -4.09 -5.74 -7.00
N ALA A 115 -4.94 -6.24 -7.89
CA ALA A 115 -5.22 -7.67 -8.07
C ALA A 115 -5.22 -7.99 -9.56
N GLY A 116 -4.38 -8.94 -9.99
CA GLY A 116 -4.17 -9.26 -11.41
C GLY A 116 -3.74 -8.06 -12.24
N GLY A 117 -3.02 -7.10 -11.63
CA GLY A 117 -2.63 -5.85 -12.28
C GLY A 117 -3.72 -4.77 -12.38
N ARG A 118 -4.94 -5.01 -11.89
CA ARG A 118 -6.02 -4.01 -11.84
C ARG A 118 -6.05 -3.33 -10.47
N GLU A 119 -6.27 -2.02 -10.45
CA GLU A 119 -6.48 -1.27 -9.20
C GLU A 119 -7.83 -1.67 -8.58
N VAL A 120 -7.77 -2.19 -7.34
CA VAL A 120 -8.96 -2.55 -6.55
C VAL A 120 -9.26 -1.57 -5.43
N TRP A 121 -8.25 -0.78 -5.03
CA TRP A 121 -8.40 0.29 -4.05
C TRP A 121 -7.27 1.31 -4.20
N SER A 122 -7.56 2.56 -3.89
CA SER A 122 -6.52 3.59 -3.77
C SER A 122 -6.85 4.67 -2.75
N LYS A 123 -5.79 5.30 -2.24
CA LYS A 123 -5.86 6.51 -1.43
C LYS A 123 -4.78 7.49 -1.90
N LYS A 124 -5.22 8.66 -2.36
CA LYS A 124 -4.36 9.73 -2.89
C LYS A 124 -4.04 10.75 -1.80
N PHE A 125 -2.95 11.49 -2.00
CA PHE A 125 -2.53 12.61 -1.15
C PHE A 125 -2.36 12.24 0.33
N VAL A 126 -1.90 11.02 0.61
CA VAL A 126 -1.58 10.61 1.97
C VAL A 126 -0.38 11.43 2.43
N LYS A 127 -0.59 12.27 3.44
CA LYS A 127 0.48 13.07 4.05
C LYS A 127 1.39 12.18 4.88
N LEU A 128 2.70 12.35 4.70
CA LEU A 128 3.70 11.82 5.61
C LEU A 128 4.32 13.00 6.34
N ASP A 129 4.22 12.98 7.66
CA ASP A 129 5.06 13.87 8.46
C ASP A 129 6.52 13.43 8.28
N TRP A 130 7.44 14.39 8.27
CA TRP A 130 8.85 14.14 8.09
C TRP A 130 9.63 14.91 9.15
N ASP A 131 10.60 14.23 9.76
CA ASP A 131 11.49 14.79 10.75
C ASP A 131 12.92 14.28 10.41
N PRO A 132 13.94 15.17 10.37
CA PRO A 132 15.30 14.78 9.98
C PRO A 132 16.00 13.89 11.01
N VAL A 133 15.47 13.79 12.24
CA VAL A 133 16.07 13.05 13.35
C VAL A 133 15.22 11.85 13.70
N LYS A 134 13.90 12.03 13.75
CA LYS A 134 12.97 10.99 14.19
C LYS A 134 12.34 10.31 13.00
N GLN A 135 12.30 8.99 13.06
CA GLN A 135 11.53 8.26 12.09
C GLN A 135 10.03 8.39 12.36
N THR A 136 9.28 8.74 11.33
CA THR A 136 7.84 8.92 11.37
C THR A 136 7.16 7.86 10.51
N LYS A 137 5.88 7.62 10.79
CA LYS A 137 5.05 6.73 10.00
C LYS A 137 3.63 7.24 9.87
N VAL A 138 2.92 6.75 8.87
CA VAL A 138 1.48 6.91 8.73
C VAL A 138 0.82 5.54 8.69
N GLU A 139 -0.28 5.39 9.41
CA GLU A 139 -1.13 4.19 9.33
C GLU A 139 -2.39 4.53 8.53
N ILE A 140 -2.69 3.71 7.54
CA ILE A 140 -3.77 3.90 6.60
C ILE A 140 -4.73 2.73 6.77
N PRO A 141 -5.92 2.93 7.33
CA PRO A 141 -6.95 1.89 7.35
C PRO A 141 -7.33 1.49 5.94
N VAL A 142 -7.43 0.18 5.70
CA VAL A 142 -7.78 -0.40 4.40
C VAL A 142 -8.95 -1.37 4.60
N PRO A 143 -10.00 -1.34 3.76
CA PRO A 143 -11.02 -2.37 3.80
C PRO A 143 -10.41 -3.75 3.55
N THR A 144 -10.88 -4.80 4.22
CA THR A 144 -10.44 -6.15 3.90
C THR A 144 -10.81 -6.49 2.46
N MET A 145 -9.80 -6.83 1.66
CA MET A 145 -9.92 -7.16 0.25
C MET A 145 -8.74 -8.00 -0.24
N THR A 146 -8.98 -8.77 -1.30
CA THR A 146 -7.96 -9.51 -2.02
C THR A 146 -7.11 -8.57 -2.88
N SER A 147 -5.79 -8.69 -2.75
CA SER A 147 -4.81 -7.99 -3.58
C SER A 147 -3.52 -8.80 -3.60
N ASP A 148 -2.85 -8.80 -4.75
CA ASP A 148 -1.56 -9.47 -4.96
C ASP A 148 -0.38 -8.49 -4.93
N LYS A 149 -0.64 -7.19 -5.09
CA LYS A 149 0.37 -6.14 -4.98
C LYS A 149 -0.11 -4.92 -4.21
N LEU A 150 0.85 -4.28 -3.55
CA LEU A 150 0.74 -2.94 -2.98
C LEU A 150 1.65 -2.00 -3.76
N ARG A 151 1.11 -0.89 -4.27
CA ARG A 151 1.87 0.16 -4.94
C ARG A 151 1.87 1.44 -4.12
N VAL A 152 3.05 2.02 -3.92
CA VAL A 152 3.23 3.33 -3.29
C VAL A 152 3.94 4.26 -4.27
N GLU A 153 3.36 5.43 -4.50
CA GLU A 153 3.88 6.46 -5.41
C GLU A 153 4.24 7.69 -4.58
N VAL A 154 5.51 8.10 -4.58
CA VAL A 154 5.96 9.35 -3.96
C VAL A 154 5.62 10.49 -4.91
N THR A 155 4.86 11.46 -4.42
CA THR A 155 4.27 12.56 -5.22
C THR A 155 4.67 13.95 -4.74
N ASP A 156 5.36 14.04 -3.60
CA ASP A 156 5.91 15.27 -3.04
C ASP A 156 7.05 14.88 -2.09
N SER A 157 8.21 15.52 -2.21
CA SER A 157 9.44 15.13 -1.50
C SER A 157 10.08 16.28 -0.75
N VAL A 158 10.95 15.93 0.19
CA VAL A 158 11.81 16.87 0.92
C VAL A 158 12.98 17.24 0.01
N ASN A 159 13.15 18.53 -0.27
CA ASN A 159 14.25 19.06 -1.11
C ASN A 159 14.38 18.43 -2.50
N GLY A 160 13.27 17.90 -3.07
CA GLY A 160 13.32 17.15 -4.32
C GLY A 160 13.91 15.74 -4.19
N LYS A 161 14.24 15.27 -2.98
CA LYS A 161 14.91 13.99 -2.75
C LYS A 161 14.01 13.04 -1.97
N GLY A 162 13.22 12.27 -2.71
CA GLY A 162 12.25 11.35 -2.16
C GLY A 162 12.84 10.02 -1.69
N GLY A 163 11.99 9.21 -1.08
CA GLY A 163 12.34 7.88 -0.59
C GLY A 163 11.46 7.48 0.59
N LEU A 164 11.49 6.20 0.95
CA LEU A 164 10.75 5.64 2.06
C LEU A 164 11.66 4.66 2.81
N ALA A 165 11.34 4.40 4.08
CA ALA A 165 12.09 3.45 4.87
C ALA A 165 11.50 2.05 4.73
N GLU A 166 10.24 1.87 5.15
CA GLU A 166 9.57 0.57 5.21
C GLU A 166 8.10 0.74 4.80
N VAL A 167 7.54 -0.28 4.16
CA VAL A 167 6.12 -0.36 3.80
C VAL A 167 5.58 -1.71 4.25
N GLU A 168 4.62 -1.65 5.17
CA GLU A 168 3.98 -2.82 5.74
C GLU A 168 2.52 -2.86 5.30
N PHE A 169 1.99 -4.06 5.08
CA PHE A 169 0.56 -4.26 4.89
C PHE A 169 0.08 -5.36 5.83
N PHE A 170 -0.68 -4.98 6.85
CA PHE A 170 -1.27 -5.91 7.79
C PHE A 170 -2.63 -6.37 7.27
N ARG A 171 -2.76 -7.69 7.06
CA ARG A 171 -4.02 -8.36 6.78
C ARG A 171 -4.30 -9.37 7.88
N GLY A 172 -5.40 -9.21 8.63
CA GLY A 172 -5.71 -10.07 9.77
C GLY A 172 -4.60 -10.09 10.84
N GLY A 173 -3.87 -8.99 11.00
CA GLY A 173 -2.74 -8.86 11.94
C GLY A 173 -1.38 -9.39 11.46
N LYS A 174 -1.30 -10.00 10.27
CA LYS A 174 -0.04 -10.46 9.65
C LYS A 174 0.47 -9.44 8.64
N ASN A 175 1.75 -9.08 8.70
CA ASN A 175 2.38 -8.25 7.67
C ASN A 175 2.62 -9.10 6.40
N VAL A 176 1.73 -8.95 5.41
CA VAL A 176 1.78 -9.67 4.12
C VAL A 176 2.76 -9.05 3.12
N ALA A 177 3.28 -7.85 3.39
CA ALA A 177 4.34 -7.23 2.57
C ALA A 177 5.76 -7.68 3.00
N ALA A 178 5.91 -8.26 4.19
CA ALA A 178 7.21 -8.60 4.76
C ALA A 178 8.03 -9.56 3.86
N GLY A 179 9.22 -9.10 3.46
CA GLY A 179 10.12 -9.78 2.53
C GLY A 179 9.49 -10.08 1.16
N GLY A 180 8.48 -9.33 0.75
CA GLY A 180 7.90 -9.42 -0.59
C GLY A 180 8.86 -8.88 -1.65
N ASP A 181 8.75 -9.39 -2.87
CA ASP A 181 9.55 -8.86 -3.98
C ASP A 181 9.12 -7.42 -4.29
N VAL A 182 10.11 -6.53 -4.45
CA VAL A 182 9.86 -5.11 -4.69
C VAL A 182 10.40 -4.69 -6.05
N THR A 183 9.51 -4.19 -6.90
CA THR A 183 9.86 -3.51 -8.16
C THR A 183 9.75 -2.01 -7.94
N VAL A 184 10.77 -1.24 -8.33
CA VAL A 184 10.77 0.22 -8.20
C VAL A 184 11.00 0.89 -9.56
N SER A 185 10.51 2.12 -9.70
CA SER A 185 10.73 2.93 -10.90
C SER A 185 12.20 3.27 -11.12
N ALA A 186 12.92 3.53 -10.03
CA ALA A 186 14.34 3.83 -9.99
C ALA A 186 14.83 3.74 -8.54
N PHE A 187 16.14 3.76 -8.34
CA PHE A 187 16.74 4.01 -7.04
C PHE A 187 18.04 4.80 -7.18
N TRP A 188 18.34 5.63 -6.18
CA TRP A 188 19.40 6.63 -6.20
C TRP A 188 20.74 6.04 -6.69
N GLU A 189 21.27 6.64 -7.77
CA GLU A 189 22.54 6.27 -8.40
C GLU A 189 22.70 4.77 -8.75
N ASN A 190 21.59 4.03 -8.89
CA ASN A 190 21.61 2.57 -9.02
C ASN A 190 22.41 1.89 -7.87
N ASN A 191 22.44 2.50 -6.69
CA ASN A 191 23.15 1.96 -5.53
C ASN A 191 22.29 0.90 -4.81
N PRO A 192 22.72 -0.38 -4.75
CA PRO A 192 21.92 -1.47 -4.19
C PRO A 192 21.66 -1.34 -2.68
N LYS A 193 22.36 -0.44 -1.98
CA LYS A 193 22.05 -0.07 -0.58
C LYS A 193 20.76 0.74 -0.44
N HIS A 194 20.25 1.26 -1.55
CA HIS A 194 19.04 2.08 -1.60
C HIS A 194 17.97 1.51 -2.54
N ALA A 195 18.07 0.23 -2.88
CA ALA A 195 17.12 -0.46 -3.76
C ALA A 195 15.78 -0.73 -3.07
N GLY A 196 14.76 -1.11 -3.86
CA GLY A 196 13.40 -1.35 -3.36
C GLY A 196 13.28 -2.38 -2.24
N LYS A 197 14.19 -3.36 -2.15
CA LYS A 197 14.17 -4.41 -1.11
C LYS A 197 14.16 -3.85 0.33
N MET A 198 14.69 -2.63 0.52
CA MET A 198 14.71 -1.97 1.82
C MET A 198 13.31 -1.66 2.34
N LEU A 199 12.28 -1.63 1.47
CA LEU A 199 10.90 -1.33 1.87
C LEU A 199 10.19 -2.47 2.59
N THR A 200 10.80 -3.66 2.65
CA THR A 200 10.14 -4.86 3.18
C THR A 200 11.08 -5.72 4.03
N ASP A 201 12.23 -5.17 4.41
CA ASP A 201 13.27 -5.92 5.11
C ASP A 201 13.06 -5.94 6.64
N GLY A 202 12.03 -5.24 7.13
CA GLY A 202 11.73 -5.12 8.56
C GLY A 202 12.71 -4.23 9.32
N LEU A 203 13.53 -3.44 8.62
CA LEU A 203 14.55 -2.58 9.19
C LEU A 203 14.29 -1.11 8.80
N PRO A 204 13.52 -0.36 9.60
CA PRO A 204 13.23 1.05 9.31
C PRO A 204 14.47 1.96 9.21
N GLY A 205 15.67 1.50 9.58
CA GLY A 205 16.93 2.23 9.39
C GLY A 205 17.58 2.07 8.01
N THR A 206 17.03 1.22 7.13
CA THR A 206 17.40 1.13 5.72
C THR A 206 16.39 1.89 4.88
N PHE A 207 16.81 2.40 3.71
CA PHE A 207 15.98 3.32 2.93
C PHE A 207 16.03 2.98 1.45
N TRP A 208 14.87 2.92 0.81
CA TRP A 208 14.79 3.13 -0.63
C TRP A 208 14.83 4.63 -0.91
N LEU A 209 15.75 5.04 -1.79
CA LEU A 209 15.93 6.44 -2.15
C LEU A 209 15.63 6.65 -3.62
N LEU A 210 14.89 7.72 -3.93
CA LEU A 210 14.66 8.15 -5.30
C LEU A 210 15.85 8.91 -5.87
N GLN A 211 15.89 9.03 -7.19
CA GLN A 211 16.76 9.98 -7.86
C GLN A 211 16.37 11.41 -7.45
N ASP A 212 17.36 12.30 -7.43
CA ASP A 212 17.13 13.69 -7.07
C ASP A 212 16.23 14.38 -8.11
N ASN A 213 15.27 15.16 -7.62
CA ASN A 213 14.23 15.87 -8.36
C ASN A 213 13.32 14.98 -9.22
N GLN A 214 13.10 13.73 -8.80
CA GLN A 214 12.20 12.80 -9.48
C GLN A 214 11.13 12.27 -8.52
N ASP A 215 9.92 12.13 -9.07
CA ASP A 215 8.89 11.28 -8.49
C ASP A 215 9.23 9.82 -8.77
N GLY A 216 8.61 8.91 -8.03
CA GLY A 216 8.79 7.49 -8.30
C GLY A 216 7.85 6.60 -7.52
N TRP A 217 7.91 5.32 -7.83
CA TRP A 217 6.98 4.33 -7.31
C TRP A 217 7.67 3.03 -6.94
N ALA A 218 7.07 2.31 -6.00
CA ALA A 218 7.41 0.96 -5.61
C ALA A 218 6.17 0.08 -5.67
N GLU A 219 6.28 -1.10 -6.28
CA GLU A 219 5.30 -2.18 -6.24
C GLU A 219 5.86 -3.35 -5.44
N ILE A 220 5.12 -3.77 -4.42
CA ILE A 220 5.47 -4.83 -3.49
C ILE A 220 4.53 -6.01 -3.74
N ALA A 221 5.10 -7.18 -4.01
CA ALA A 221 4.35 -8.43 -4.07
C ALA A 221 3.88 -8.83 -2.66
N LEU A 222 2.60 -9.14 -2.53
CA LEU A 222 1.98 -9.51 -1.27
C LEU A 222 1.94 -11.03 -1.13
N LYS A 223 2.33 -11.52 0.04
CA LYS A 223 2.27 -12.94 0.38
C LYS A 223 0.88 -13.29 0.93
N PRO A 224 0.31 -14.44 0.59
CA PRO A 224 -0.93 -14.92 1.19
C PRO A 224 -0.81 -15.12 2.72
#